data_AF-A0A2G4F9N9-F1
#
_entry.id   AF-A0A2G4F9N9-F1
#
_cell.length_a   1.000
_cell.length_b   1.000
_cell.length_c   1.000
_cell.angle_alpha   90.00
_cell.angle_beta   90.00
_cell.angle_gamma   90.00
#
_symmetry.space_group_name_H-M   'P 1'
#
loop_
_entity.id
_entity.type
_entity.pdbx_description
1 polymer ?
#
loop_
_entity_poly.entity_id
_entity_poly.type
_entity_poly.pdbx_seq_one_letter_code
_entity_poly.pdbx_strand_id
1 'polypeptide(L)'
;MNTVLSPSRRRSGFSLIEVTLAIGILGMAILSLVGILGSTFQQVDEIMQTNRALSGVTRLIGALDNPRSIVYLDASADSNPANTKYIHQGLQSKLDPFVAIPASNFEIAYRLLGPANTTTNAVWLYVYDRKMVIAVADAQAGTTVTYNLYSNPSAMEVASCAGNADNFSPIAANTRNVVGTPMRVRLTLSKLLVGQRFQIDTVTGEPSVAKWTPGTALPADPNLYALAYLPVVAEFFPHDYVDSAIFKAREETPLLVQNIIISR
;
A
#
# COMPACT_ATOMS: atom_id res chain seq x y z
N MET A 1 59.65 -56.21 -50.87
CA MET A 1 59.64 -54.81 -50.39
C MET A 1 58.29 -54.61 -49.71
N ASN A 2 58.25 -54.73 -48.37
CA ASN A 2 57.00 -54.72 -47.61
C ASN A 2 56.64 -53.28 -47.23
N THR A 3 55.49 -52.80 -47.68
CA THR A 3 54.91 -51.53 -47.25
C THR A 3 54.25 -51.70 -45.89
N VAL A 4 54.78 -51.00 -44.89
CA VAL A 4 54.18 -50.90 -43.55
C VAL A 4 52.91 -50.04 -43.67
N LEU A 5 51.74 -50.65 -43.50
CA LEU A 5 50.48 -49.92 -43.35
C LEU A 5 50.46 -49.26 -41.97
N SER A 6 50.45 -47.94 -41.94
CA SER A 6 50.19 -47.17 -40.72
C SER A 6 48.84 -47.61 -40.12
N PRO A 7 48.76 -47.91 -38.81
CA PRO A 7 47.48 -48.21 -38.19
C PRO A 7 46.61 -46.94 -38.25
N SER A 8 45.47 -47.03 -38.92
CA SER A 8 44.43 -46.01 -38.84
C SER A 8 44.02 -45.89 -37.37
N ARG A 9 44.21 -44.70 -36.80
CA ARG A 9 43.73 -44.35 -35.46
C ARG A 9 42.20 -44.51 -35.52
N ARG A 10 41.65 -45.63 -35.05
CA ARG A 10 40.20 -45.83 -34.92
C ARG A 10 39.68 -44.65 -34.09
N ARG A 11 38.96 -43.72 -34.73
CA ARG A 11 38.21 -42.70 -34.01
C ARG A 11 37.15 -43.45 -33.23
N SER A 12 37.33 -43.57 -31.92
CA SER A 12 36.32 -44.10 -31.01
C SER A 12 35.06 -43.25 -31.17
N GLY A 13 34.00 -43.80 -31.75
CA GLY A 13 32.68 -43.17 -31.69
C GLY A 13 32.21 -43.11 -30.23
N PHE A 14 31.31 -42.17 -29.92
CA PHE A 14 30.70 -42.09 -28.59
C PHE A 14 29.81 -43.30 -28.32
N SER A 15 29.86 -43.82 -27.09
CA SER A 15 28.96 -44.88 -26.64
C SER A 15 27.54 -44.34 -26.44
N LEU A 16 26.53 -45.18 -26.67
CA LEU A 16 25.12 -44.84 -26.41
C LEU A 16 24.87 -44.41 -24.95
N ILE A 17 25.62 -45.00 -24.01
CA ILE A 17 25.59 -44.64 -22.59
C ILE A 17 26.12 -43.22 -22.38
N GLU A 18 27.22 -42.84 -23.05
CA GLU A 18 27.79 -41.49 -22.94
C GLU A 18 26.82 -40.44 -23.49
N VAL A 19 26.16 -40.74 -24.61
CA VAL A 19 25.18 -39.83 -25.24
C VAL A 19 23.94 -39.66 -24.38
N THR A 20 23.37 -40.76 -23.88
CA THR A 20 22.18 -40.72 -23.00
C THR A 20 22.48 -40.03 -21.67
N LEU A 21 23.66 -40.27 -21.09
CA LEU A 21 24.13 -39.60 -19.88
C LEU A 21 24.33 -38.09 -20.13
N ALA A 22 24.92 -37.70 -21.27
CA ALA A 22 25.10 -36.30 -21.62
C ALA A 22 23.76 -35.56 -21.81
N ILE A 23 22.79 -36.19 -22.45
CA ILE A 23 21.43 -35.63 -22.59
C ILE A 23 20.74 -35.54 -21.23
N GLY A 24 20.89 -36.54 -20.36
CA GLY A 24 20.35 -36.52 -19.00
C GLY A 24 20.93 -35.38 -18.16
N ILE A 25 22.25 -35.18 -18.19
CA ILE A 25 22.91 -34.06 -17.49
C ILE A 25 22.45 -32.71 -18.06
N LEU A 26 22.36 -32.58 -19.38
CA LEU A 26 21.89 -31.36 -20.03
C LEU A 26 20.44 -31.04 -19.64
N GLY A 27 19.56 -32.04 -19.63
CA GLY A 27 18.17 -31.90 -19.20
C GLY A 27 18.06 -31.43 -17.75
N MET A 28 18.81 -32.05 -16.85
CA MET A 28 18.85 -31.66 -15.44
C MET A 28 19.42 -30.25 -15.24
N ALA A 29 20.45 -29.86 -16.00
CA ALA A 29 21.02 -28.52 -15.95
C ALA A 29 20.01 -27.45 -16.40
N ILE A 30 19.25 -27.70 -17.46
CA ILE A 30 18.21 -26.78 -17.93
C ILE A 30 17.08 -26.65 -16.91
N LEU A 31 16.60 -27.78 -16.36
CA LEU A 31 15.58 -27.78 -15.29
C LEU A 31 16.04 -27.00 -14.07
N SER A 32 17.30 -27.18 -13.65
CA SER A 32 17.89 -26.43 -12.55
C SER A 32 17.98 -24.94 -12.86
N LEU A 33 18.38 -24.56 -14.07
CA LEU A 33 18.48 -23.15 -14.47
C LEU A 33 17.09 -22.48 -14.50
N VAL A 34 16.07 -23.17 -15.04
CA VAL A 34 14.69 -22.68 -15.05
C VAL A 34 14.16 -22.51 -13.63
N GLY A 35 14.45 -23.46 -12.74
CA GLY A 35 14.07 -23.37 -11.32
C GLY A 35 14.71 -22.15 -10.62
N ILE A 36 16.00 -21.94 -10.84
CA ILE A 36 16.71 -20.76 -10.30
C ILE A 36 16.11 -19.48 -10.86
N LEU A 37 15.91 -19.38 -12.19
CA LEU A 37 15.30 -18.20 -12.82
C LEU A 37 13.92 -17.87 -12.25
N GLY A 38 13.06 -18.88 -12.07
CA GLY A 38 11.75 -18.71 -11.45
C GLY A 38 11.85 -18.11 -10.05
N SER A 39 12.72 -18.67 -9.21
CA SER A 39 12.96 -18.16 -7.84
C SER A 39 13.53 -16.74 -7.84
N THR A 40 14.41 -16.40 -8.79
CA THR A 40 14.98 -15.06 -8.89
C THR A 40 13.96 -14.03 -9.36
N PHE A 41 13.04 -14.38 -10.26
CA PHE A 41 11.98 -13.45 -10.68
C PHE A 41 11.00 -13.17 -9.56
N GLN A 42 10.62 -14.20 -8.79
CA GLN A 42 9.78 -14.00 -7.61
C GLN A 42 10.48 -13.10 -6.59
N GLN A 43 11.76 -13.33 -6.32
CA GLN A 43 12.53 -12.50 -5.40
C GLN A 43 12.63 -11.04 -5.89
N VAL A 44 12.85 -10.81 -7.19
CA VAL A 44 12.89 -9.46 -7.77
C VAL A 44 11.54 -8.77 -7.61
N ASP A 45 10.43 -9.47 -7.84
CA ASP A 45 9.09 -8.89 -7.64
C ASP A 45 8.84 -8.55 -6.16
N GLU A 46 9.18 -9.45 -5.23
CA GLU A 46 9.08 -9.18 -3.79
C GLU A 46 9.92 -7.96 -3.37
N ILE A 47 11.14 -7.82 -3.91
CA ILE A 47 12.00 -6.65 -3.67
C ILE A 47 11.36 -5.39 -4.26
N MET A 48 10.81 -5.45 -5.47
CA MET A 48 10.14 -4.31 -6.11
C MET A 48 8.91 -3.86 -5.32
N GLN A 49 8.09 -4.80 -4.86
CA GLN A 49 6.93 -4.52 -4.02
C GLN A 49 7.35 -3.94 -2.67
N THR A 50 8.39 -4.47 -2.03
CA THR A 50 8.90 -3.92 -0.76
C THR A 50 9.42 -2.50 -0.93
N ASN A 51 10.17 -2.22 -2.01
CA ASN A 51 10.66 -0.88 -2.30
C ASN A 51 9.53 0.13 -2.54
N ARG A 52 8.46 -0.28 -3.23
CA ARG A 52 7.26 0.55 -3.38
C ARG A 52 6.56 0.77 -2.02
N ALA A 53 6.50 -0.24 -1.15
CA ALA A 53 5.91 -0.10 0.18
C ALA A 53 6.68 0.90 1.05
N LEU A 54 8.03 0.86 1.00
CA LEU A 54 8.88 1.82 1.69
C LEU A 54 8.65 3.26 1.22
N SER A 55 8.52 3.47 -0.09
CA SER A 55 8.13 4.78 -0.62
C SER A 55 6.75 5.17 -0.10
N GLY A 56 5.79 4.23 -0.12
CA GLY A 56 4.43 4.39 0.36
C GLY A 56 4.33 4.84 1.81
N VAL A 57 5.22 4.36 2.68
CA VAL A 57 5.30 4.75 4.09
C VAL A 57 5.48 6.25 4.25
N THR A 58 6.44 6.87 3.55
CA THR A 58 6.68 8.32 3.68
C THR A 58 5.44 9.12 3.28
N ARG A 59 4.77 8.71 2.20
CA ARG A 59 3.54 9.39 1.75
C ARG A 59 2.37 9.17 2.73
N LEU A 60 2.26 7.97 3.28
CA LEU A 60 1.28 7.64 4.32
C LEU A 60 1.48 8.47 5.58
N ILE A 61 2.72 8.62 6.07
CA ILE A 61 3.03 9.45 7.24
C ILE A 61 2.58 10.89 6.99
N GLY A 62 2.99 11.49 5.87
CA GLY A 62 2.57 12.85 5.53
C GLY A 62 1.05 12.99 5.34
N ALA A 63 0.38 11.93 4.89
CA ALA A 63 -1.07 11.91 4.80
C ALA A 63 -1.77 11.76 6.16
N LEU A 64 -1.15 11.09 7.14
CA LEU A 64 -1.67 10.98 8.50
C LEU A 64 -1.39 12.23 9.34
N ASP A 65 -0.28 12.92 9.11
CA ASP A 65 0.02 14.23 9.71
C ASP A 65 -0.86 15.34 9.12
N ASN A 66 -1.26 15.19 7.85
CA ASN A 66 -2.22 16.06 7.18
C ASN A 66 -3.35 15.24 6.54
N PRO A 67 -4.33 14.75 7.33
CA PRO A 67 -5.40 13.88 6.86
C PRO A 67 -6.31 14.57 5.84
N ARG A 68 -6.29 15.90 5.77
CA ARG A 68 -6.99 16.65 4.72
C ARG A 68 -6.43 16.41 3.31
N SER A 69 -5.23 15.82 3.20
CA SER A 69 -4.64 15.39 1.93
C SER A 69 -5.05 13.98 1.49
N ILE A 70 -5.72 13.21 2.36
CA ILE A 70 -6.23 11.87 2.01
C ILE A 70 -7.45 12.04 1.12
N VAL A 71 -7.39 11.46 -0.07
CA VAL A 71 -8.49 11.47 -1.02
C VAL A 71 -9.63 10.59 -0.55
N TYR A 72 -10.87 11.04 -0.77
CA TYR A 72 -12.05 10.24 -0.53
C TYR A 72 -12.62 9.74 -1.85
N LEU A 73 -12.68 8.42 -1.99
CA LEU A 73 -13.30 7.75 -3.13
C LEU A 73 -14.69 7.26 -2.69
N ASP A 74 -15.71 7.82 -3.33
CA ASP A 74 -17.09 7.36 -3.23
C ASP A 74 -17.43 6.39 -4.38
N ALA A 75 -18.65 5.87 -4.39
CA ALA A 75 -19.13 4.96 -5.43
C ALA A 75 -19.02 5.52 -6.86
N SER A 76 -18.84 6.84 -7.04
CA SER A 76 -18.64 7.44 -8.36
C SER A 76 -17.21 7.33 -8.88
N ALA A 77 -16.26 6.83 -8.08
CA ALA A 77 -14.83 6.75 -8.42
C ALA A 77 -14.53 6.00 -9.72
N ASP A 78 -15.39 5.06 -10.11
CA ASP A 78 -15.26 4.31 -11.36
C ASP A 78 -15.56 5.19 -12.59
N SER A 79 -16.47 6.16 -12.44
CA SER A 79 -16.98 7.02 -13.51
C SER A 79 -16.42 8.44 -13.51
N ASN A 80 -15.87 8.89 -12.38
CA ASN A 80 -15.45 10.27 -12.19
C ASN A 80 -13.92 10.39 -12.02
N PRO A 81 -13.19 10.81 -13.08
CA PRO A 81 -11.74 11.00 -13.01
C PRO A 81 -11.32 12.20 -12.15
N ALA A 82 -12.24 13.14 -11.92
CA ALA A 82 -12.00 14.33 -11.12
C ALA A 82 -12.32 14.06 -9.65
N ASN A 83 -11.27 14.00 -8.83
CA ASN A 83 -11.48 13.98 -7.39
C ASN A 83 -11.87 15.38 -6.89
N THR A 84 -13.01 15.48 -6.23
CA THR A 84 -13.48 16.73 -5.63
C THR A 84 -13.59 16.66 -4.12
N LYS A 85 -13.33 15.49 -3.51
CA LYS A 85 -13.51 15.26 -2.09
C LYS A 85 -12.27 14.69 -1.41
N TYR A 86 -12.02 15.16 -0.20
CA TYR A 86 -11.03 14.60 0.72
C TYR A 86 -11.73 13.92 1.89
N ILE A 87 -10.99 13.11 2.66
CA ILE A 87 -11.57 12.23 3.68
C ILE A 87 -12.43 12.98 4.70
N HIS A 88 -11.99 14.17 5.13
CA HIS A 88 -12.74 15.00 6.07
C HIS A 88 -14.08 15.46 5.50
N GLN A 89 -14.17 15.71 4.19
CA GLN A 89 -15.41 16.10 3.53
C GLN A 89 -16.33 14.89 3.28
N GLY A 90 -15.75 13.75 2.90
CA GLY A 90 -16.49 12.51 2.66
C GLY A 90 -17.06 11.89 3.94
N LEU A 91 -16.39 12.11 5.08
CA LEU A 91 -16.76 11.61 6.40
C LEU A 91 -16.97 12.76 7.40
N GLN A 92 -17.50 13.90 6.94
CA GLN A 92 -17.60 15.14 7.73
C GLN A 92 -18.23 14.94 9.10
N SER A 93 -19.39 14.27 9.16
CA SER A 93 -20.09 14.02 10.43
C SER A 93 -19.29 13.20 11.44
N LYS A 94 -18.33 12.40 10.97
CA LYS A 94 -17.47 11.55 11.80
C LYS A 94 -16.15 12.22 12.17
N LEU A 95 -15.52 12.89 11.21
CA LEU A 95 -14.15 13.39 11.36
C LEU A 95 -14.10 14.87 11.76
N ASP A 96 -14.99 15.69 11.20
CA ASP A 96 -15.04 17.13 11.41
C ASP A 96 -16.49 17.62 11.59
N PRO A 97 -17.19 17.19 12.66
CA PRO A 97 -18.60 17.48 12.87
C PRO A 97 -18.92 18.97 13.06
N PHE A 98 -17.93 19.81 13.39
CA PHE A 98 -18.12 21.22 13.72
C PHE A 98 -17.56 22.14 12.62
N VAL A 99 -18.33 22.35 11.55
CA VAL A 99 -17.89 23.15 10.39
C VAL A 99 -17.46 24.59 10.75
N ALA A 100 -18.06 25.19 11.78
CA ALA A 100 -17.74 26.54 12.22
C ALA A 100 -16.38 26.65 12.94
N ILE A 101 -15.90 25.56 13.54
CA ILE A 101 -14.61 25.47 14.23
C ILE A 101 -13.96 24.17 13.75
N PRO A 102 -13.31 24.18 12.57
CA PRO A 102 -12.81 22.97 11.96
C PRO A 102 -11.81 22.27 12.88
N ALA A 103 -11.95 20.95 12.99
CA ALA A 103 -11.03 20.12 13.77
C ALA A 103 -9.59 20.26 13.26
N SER A 104 -8.64 20.22 14.20
CA SER A 104 -7.21 20.21 13.87
C SER A 104 -6.84 18.91 13.12
N ASN A 105 -5.71 18.91 12.43
CA ASN A 105 -5.24 17.71 11.72
C ASN A 105 -5.09 16.51 12.67
N PHE A 106 -4.57 16.73 13.87
CA PHE A 106 -4.49 15.67 14.88
C PHE A 106 -5.85 15.15 15.29
N GLU A 107 -6.84 16.02 15.52
CA GLU A 107 -8.20 15.60 15.89
C GLU A 107 -8.87 14.78 14.79
N ILE A 108 -8.67 15.16 13.53
CA ILE A 108 -9.16 14.40 12.37
C ILE A 108 -8.49 13.02 12.32
N ALA A 109 -7.17 12.95 12.47
CA ALA A 109 -6.43 11.68 12.48
C ALA A 109 -6.84 10.80 13.67
N TYR A 110 -7.03 11.41 14.85
CA TYR A 110 -7.50 10.74 16.05
C TYR A 110 -8.90 10.15 15.86
N ARG A 111 -9.85 10.90 15.30
CA ARG A 111 -11.21 10.39 15.04
C ARG A 111 -11.25 9.35 13.93
N LEU A 112 -10.37 9.47 12.94
CA LEU A 112 -10.22 8.47 11.87
C LEU A 112 -9.78 7.13 12.48
N LEU A 113 -8.76 7.16 13.34
CA LEU A 113 -8.10 5.98 13.90
C LEU A 113 -8.69 5.51 15.25
N GLY A 114 -9.53 6.31 15.88
CA GLY A 114 -10.22 5.99 17.13
C GLY A 114 -10.91 4.62 17.18
N PRO A 115 -11.62 4.19 16.12
CA PRO A 115 -12.21 2.86 16.07
C PRO A 115 -11.21 1.74 15.73
N ALA A 116 -9.99 2.04 15.29
CA ALA A 116 -8.99 1.06 14.82
C ALA A 116 -8.30 0.27 15.95
N ASN A 117 -9.07 -0.19 16.93
CA ASN A 117 -8.60 -0.86 18.13
C ASN A 117 -8.17 -2.34 17.92
N THR A 118 -8.61 -2.94 16.82
CA THR A 118 -8.40 -4.33 16.44
C THR A 118 -8.21 -4.44 14.93
N THR A 119 -7.71 -5.58 14.45
CA THR A 119 -7.59 -5.85 13.01
C THR A 119 -8.94 -5.85 12.29
N THR A 120 -10.02 -6.26 12.97
CA THR A 120 -11.40 -6.23 12.44
C THR A 120 -11.91 -4.80 12.23
N ASN A 121 -11.63 -3.90 13.17
CA ASN A 121 -12.06 -2.50 13.10
C ASN A 121 -11.00 -1.57 12.46
N ALA A 122 -9.98 -2.15 11.83
CA ALA A 122 -8.87 -1.41 11.26
C ALA A 122 -9.35 -0.42 10.20
N VAL A 123 -8.64 0.70 10.10
CA VAL A 123 -8.85 1.66 9.01
C VAL A 123 -8.05 1.21 7.81
N TRP A 124 -8.70 1.12 6.66
CA TRP A 124 -8.08 0.74 5.41
C TRP A 124 -7.87 1.97 4.53
N LEU A 125 -6.62 2.16 4.11
CA LEU A 125 -6.23 3.16 3.13
C LEU A 125 -5.53 2.49 1.95
N TYR A 126 -5.49 3.21 0.84
CA TYR A 126 -4.81 2.78 -0.38
C TYR A 126 -3.69 3.75 -0.69
N VAL A 127 -2.51 3.23 -0.98
CA VAL A 127 -1.35 4.01 -1.39
C VAL A 127 -0.97 3.59 -2.79
N TYR A 128 -0.89 4.55 -3.70
CA TYR A 128 -0.58 4.27 -5.10
C TYR A 128 0.08 5.46 -5.77
N ASP A 129 0.90 5.17 -6.78
CA ASP A 129 1.40 6.19 -7.68
C ASP A 129 0.34 6.55 -8.70
N ARG A 130 0.12 7.85 -8.88
CA ARG A 130 -0.80 8.37 -9.87
C ARG A 130 -0.02 9.19 -10.89
N LYS A 131 -0.20 8.89 -12.18
CA LYS A 131 0.29 9.76 -13.24
C LYS A 131 -0.66 10.95 -13.38
N MET A 132 -0.17 12.14 -13.04
CA MET A 132 -0.95 13.35 -13.18
C MET A 132 -0.83 13.84 -14.62
N VAL A 133 -1.98 14.01 -15.28
CA VAL A 133 -2.05 14.69 -16.57
C VAL A 133 -2.19 16.17 -16.25
N ILE A 134 -1.07 16.89 -16.25
CA ILE A 134 -1.10 18.35 -16.17
C ILE A 134 -1.41 18.82 -17.59
N ALA A 135 -2.51 19.55 -17.75
CA ALA A 135 -2.76 20.30 -18.97
C ALA A 135 -1.77 21.47 -19.01
N VAL A 136 -0.51 21.21 -19.37
CA VAL A 136 0.38 22.27 -19.82
C VAL A 136 -0.12 22.63 -21.22
N ALA A 137 -0.60 23.85 -21.38
CA ALA A 137 -0.88 24.42 -22.69
C ALA A 137 0.45 24.64 -23.41
N ASP A 138 1.07 23.58 -23.93
CA ASP A 138 2.04 23.72 -25.01
C ASP A 138 1.25 23.84 -26.31
N ALA A 139 0.62 24.99 -26.50
CA ALA A 139 0.05 25.39 -27.77
C ALA A 139 0.80 26.62 -28.28
N GLN A 140 1.79 26.39 -29.15
CA GLN A 140 1.96 27.31 -30.26
C GLN A 140 0.83 27.06 -31.26
N ALA A 141 -0.01 28.09 -31.43
CA ALA A 141 -0.90 28.38 -32.56
C ALA A 141 -1.73 27.22 -33.16
N GLY A 142 -3.01 27.13 -32.76
CA GLY A 142 -4.04 26.38 -33.49
C GLY A 142 -5.23 25.93 -32.63
N THR A 143 -6.38 25.66 -33.27
CA THR A 143 -7.67 25.28 -32.65
C THR A 143 -7.70 23.90 -31.99
N THR A 144 -6.59 23.14 -32.00
CA THR A 144 -6.50 21.79 -31.41
C THR A 144 -5.48 21.80 -30.28
N VAL A 145 -5.94 21.63 -29.04
CA VAL A 145 -5.07 21.47 -27.87
C VAL A 145 -4.37 20.12 -27.98
N THR A 146 -3.04 20.13 -28.10
CA THR A 146 -2.23 18.91 -28.10
C THR A 146 -1.61 18.74 -26.72
N TYR A 147 -1.75 17.57 -26.09
CA TYR A 147 -1.24 17.31 -24.74
C TYR A 147 0.16 16.69 -24.81
N ASN A 148 1.13 17.24 -24.07
CA ASN A 148 2.47 16.64 -23.95
C ASN A 148 2.42 15.41 -23.02
N LEU A 149 2.34 14.22 -23.62
CA LEU A 149 2.25 12.94 -22.90
C LEU A 149 3.57 12.50 -22.23
N TYR A 150 4.70 13.11 -22.60
CA TYR A 150 6.04 12.69 -22.21
C TYR A 150 6.54 13.29 -20.89
N SER A 151 5.92 14.38 -20.41
CA SER A 151 6.37 15.12 -19.21
C SER A 151 5.44 14.97 -18.00
N ASN A 152 4.48 14.05 -18.04
CA ASN A 152 3.47 13.91 -16.98
C ASN A 152 4.11 13.34 -15.70
N PRO A 153 4.23 14.13 -14.61
CA PRO A 153 4.83 13.65 -13.37
C PRO A 153 3.93 12.61 -12.70
N SER A 154 4.55 11.62 -12.06
CA SER A 154 3.85 10.72 -11.13
C SER A 154 4.00 11.23 -9.71
N ALA A 155 2.91 11.20 -8.95
CA ALA A 155 2.92 11.51 -7.53
C ALA A 155 2.18 10.42 -6.77
N MET A 156 2.74 10.02 -5.63
CA MET A 156 2.08 9.06 -4.77
C MET A 156 0.95 9.71 -3.97
N GLU A 157 -0.17 9.02 -3.91
CA GLU A 157 -1.40 9.49 -3.30
C GLU A 157 -1.88 8.47 -2.27
N VAL A 158 -2.56 8.97 -1.23
CA VAL A 158 -3.27 8.14 -0.25
C VAL A 158 -4.75 8.38 -0.40
N ALA A 159 -5.52 7.31 -0.52
CA ALA A 159 -6.96 7.36 -0.67
C ALA A 159 -7.67 6.48 0.37
N SER A 160 -8.86 6.92 0.77
CA SER A 160 -9.83 6.13 1.51
C SER A 160 -10.99 5.80 0.59
N CYS A 161 -11.36 4.52 0.54
CA CYS A 161 -12.51 4.03 -0.22
C CYS A 161 -13.74 3.83 0.67
N ALA A 162 -13.81 4.47 1.83
CA ALA A 162 -14.92 4.33 2.76
C ALA A 162 -16.28 4.71 2.14
N GLY A 163 -16.29 5.57 1.12
CA GLY A 163 -17.50 5.91 0.35
C GLY A 163 -17.89 4.89 -0.72
N ASN A 164 -17.06 3.87 -0.94
CA ASN A 164 -17.25 2.80 -1.91
C ASN A 164 -17.15 1.43 -1.24
N ALA A 165 -17.73 1.26 -0.04
CA ALA A 165 -17.67 0.01 0.73
C ALA A 165 -16.24 -0.52 0.97
N ASP A 166 -15.27 0.39 1.12
CA ASP A 166 -13.83 0.11 1.21
C ASP A 166 -13.27 -0.65 0.00
N ASN A 167 -13.92 -0.59 -1.17
CA ASN A 167 -13.43 -1.21 -2.39
C ASN A 167 -12.67 -0.21 -3.25
N PHE A 168 -11.42 -0.54 -3.55
CA PHE A 168 -10.68 0.11 -4.63
C PHE A 168 -10.74 -0.76 -5.89
N SER A 169 -11.64 -0.42 -6.81
CA SER A 169 -11.91 -1.22 -8.00
C SER A 169 -10.81 -1.04 -9.06
N PRO A 170 -10.65 -1.99 -10.00
CA PRO A 170 -9.73 -1.83 -11.11
C PRO A 170 -10.16 -0.71 -12.07
N ILE A 171 -11.46 -0.41 -12.13
CA ILE A 171 -12.00 0.69 -12.94
C ILE A 171 -11.60 2.03 -12.31
N ALA A 172 -11.79 2.20 -11.00
CA ALA A 172 -11.33 3.39 -10.27
C ALA A 172 -9.82 3.61 -10.42
N ALA A 173 -9.01 2.54 -10.38
CA ALA A 173 -7.57 2.64 -10.60
C ALA A 173 -7.24 3.14 -12.03
N ASN A 174 -7.95 2.64 -13.04
CA ASN A 174 -7.78 3.08 -14.43
C ASN A 174 -8.24 4.53 -14.63
N THR A 175 -9.45 4.88 -14.19
CA THR A 175 -10.03 6.22 -14.26
C THR A 175 -9.15 7.27 -13.58
N ARG A 176 -8.37 6.87 -12.57
CA ARG A 176 -7.43 7.75 -11.86
C ARG A 176 -6.02 7.76 -12.47
N ASN A 177 -5.72 7.00 -13.51
CA ASN A 177 -4.37 6.84 -14.07
C ASN A 177 -3.34 6.34 -13.04
N VAL A 178 -3.72 5.32 -12.27
CA VAL A 178 -2.78 4.66 -11.34
C VAL A 178 -1.68 3.96 -12.12
N VAL A 179 -0.44 4.11 -11.64
CA VAL A 179 0.75 3.48 -12.21
C VAL A 179 1.14 2.27 -11.38
N GLY A 180 1.18 1.11 -12.02
CA GLY A 180 1.48 -0.16 -11.35
C GLY A 180 0.35 -0.60 -10.41
N THR A 181 0.70 -1.45 -9.44
CA THR A 181 -0.25 -2.03 -8.50
C THR A 181 -0.35 -1.16 -7.25
N PRO A 182 -1.57 -0.75 -6.85
CA PRO A 182 -1.82 -0.12 -5.56
C PRO A 182 -1.39 -1.01 -4.40
N MET A 183 -1.18 -0.39 -3.25
CA MET A 183 -1.03 -1.08 -1.98
C MET A 183 -2.21 -0.77 -1.10
N ARG A 184 -2.67 -1.79 -0.39
CA ARG A 184 -3.64 -1.63 0.68
C ARG A 184 -2.88 -1.56 2.00
N VAL A 185 -3.29 -0.62 2.84
CA VAL A 185 -2.66 -0.36 4.13
C VAL A 185 -3.71 -0.56 5.21
N ARG A 186 -3.42 -1.48 6.12
CA ARG A 186 -4.22 -1.69 7.33
C ARG A 186 -3.61 -0.86 8.45
N LEU A 187 -4.40 0.04 9.02
CA LEU A 187 -4.00 0.87 10.16
C LEU A 187 -4.69 0.40 11.43
N THR A 188 -3.91 0.16 12.48
CA THR A 188 -4.40 -0.19 13.82
C THR A 188 -3.70 0.62 14.89
N LEU A 189 -4.40 0.89 16.00
CA LEU A 189 -3.81 1.53 17.17
C LEU A 189 -2.73 0.63 17.77
N SER A 190 -1.57 1.22 18.05
CA SER A 190 -0.44 0.45 18.57
C SER A 190 -0.65 -0.01 20.00
N LYS A 191 -0.20 -1.24 20.30
CA LYS A 191 -0.09 -1.76 21.67
C LYS A 191 0.93 -1.00 22.52
N LEU A 192 1.68 -0.06 21.95
CA LEU A 192 2.55 0.83 22.72
C LEU A 192 1.77 1.87 23.54
N LEU A 193 0.50 2.11 23.21
CA LEU A 193 -0.35 3.06 23.94
C LEU A 193 -0.81 2.53 25.32
N VAL A 194 -0.54 1.26 25.63
CA VAL A 194 -1.06 0.57 26.83
C VAL A 194 -0.59 1.21 28.11
N GLY A 195 -1.54 1.59 28.96
CA GLY A 195 -1.27 2.02 30.32
C GLY A 195 -0.50 3.35 30.44
N GLN A 196 -0.19 4.00 29.32
CA GLN A 196 0.63 5.20 29.30
C GLN A 196 -0.17 6.50 29.51
N ARG A 197 -1.51 6.48 29.36
CA ARG A 197 -2.35 7.68 29.45
C ARG A 197 -3.68 7.40 30.17
N PHE A 198 -4.24 8.47 30.71
CA PHE A 198 -5.46 8.45 31.48
C PHE A 198 -6.59 9.14 30.71
N GLN A 199 -7.80 8.64 30.89
CA GLN A 199 -8.98 9.42 30.54
C GLN A 199 -9.05 10.63 31.46
N ILE A 200 -9.42 11.80 30.93
CA ILE A 200 -9.66 12.98 31.76
C ILE A 200 -11.08 12.87 32.32
N ASP A 201 -11.22 13.03 33.63
CA ASP A 201 -12.52 13.17 34.28
C ASP A 201 -13.13 14.53 33.89
N THR A 202 -14.32 14.50 33.28
CA THR A 202 -15.00 15.70 32.79
C THR A 202 -15.49 16.64 33.90
N VAL A 203 -15.57 16.15 35.14
CA VAL A 203 -16.05 16.92 36.29
C VAL A 203 -14.88 17.59 37.03
N THR A 204 -13.77 16.87 37.23
CA THR A 204 -12.62 17.39 37.99
C THR A 204 -11.51 17.95 37.10
N GLY A 205 -11.45 17.59 35.81
CA GLY A 205 -10.35 17.92 34.92
C GLY A 205 -9.06 17.15 35.22
N GLU A 206 -9.11 16.20 36.15
CA GLU A 206 -7.95 15.40 36.56
C GLU A 206 -7.87 14.06 35.80
N PRO A 207 -6.68 13.45 35.72
CA PRO A 207 -6.53 12.09 35.22
C PRO A 207 -7.39 11.09 36.03
N SER A 208 -8.35 10.46 35.37
CA SER A 208 -9.08 9.32 35.91
C SER A 208 -8.14 8.14 36.15
N VAL A 209 -8.49 7.22 37.06
CA VAL A 209 -7.75 5.96 37.25
C VAL A 209 -7.84 5.05 36.00
N ALA A 210 -8.85 5.26 35.15
CA ALA A 210 -9.05 4.50 33.92
C ALA A 210 -7.94 4.78 32.88
N LYS A 211 -7.24 3.71 32.47
CA LYS A 211 -6.20 3.73 31.45
C LYS A 211 -6.69 3.06 30.17
N TRP A 212 -6.16 3.47 29.02
CA TRP A 212 -6.44 2.78 27.78
C TRP A 212 -5.82 1.38 27.78
N THR A 213 -6.57 0.44 27.24
CA THR A 213 -6.20 -0.97 27.11
C THR A 213 -6.33 -1.41 25.65
N PRO A 214 -5.47 -2.33 25.17
CA PRO A 214 -5.55 -2.83 23.80
C PRO A 214 -6.92 -3.42 23.50
N GLY A 215 -7.41 -3.21 22.28
CA GLY A 215 -8.72 -3.69 21.88
C GLY A 215 -9.89 -2.81 22.33
N THR A 216 -9.65 -1.73 23.08
CA THR A 216 -10.68 -0.72 23.37
C THR A 216 -10.56 0.46 22.41
N ALA A 217 -11.70 1.01 21.98
CA ALA A 217 -11.73 2.20 21.16
C ALA A 217 -11.29 3.43 21.97
N LEU A 218 -10.71 4.42 21.28
CA LEU A 218 -10.42 5.70 21.91
C LEU A 218 -11.73 6.47 22.18
N PRO A 219 -11.77 7.34 23.20
CA PRO A 219 -12.90 8.26 23.41
C PRO A 219 -13.26 9.02 22.14
N ALA A 220 -14.54 9.32 21.94
CA ALA A 220 -15.00 10.04 20.74
C ALA A 220 -14.48 11.49 20.67
N ASP A 221 -14.33 12.12 21.83
CA ASP A 221 -13.74 13.45 21.96
C ASP A 221 -12.24 13.33 22.28
N PRO A 222 -11.34 13.82 21.38
CA PRO A 222 -9.89 13.83 21.59
C PRO A 222 -9.44 14.58 22.86
N ASN A 223 -10.28 15.48 23.39
CA ASN A 223 -9.96 16.24 24.60
C ASN A 223 -10.18 15.46 25.89
N LEU A 224 -10.95 14.37 25.85
CA LEU A 224 -11.15 13.48 27.00
C LEU A 224 -9.97 12.53 27.23
N TYR A 225 -8.93 12.63 26.41
CA TYR A 225 -7.77 11.77 26.47
C TYR A 225 -6.48 12.57 26.27
N ALA A 226 -5.65 12.62 27.30
CA ALA A 226 -4.42 13.43 27.32
C ALA A 226 -3.29 12.81 26.49
N LEU A 227 -3.43 12.77 25.16
CA LEU A 227 -2.40 12.28 24.24
C LEU A 227 -1.58 13.42 23.66
N ALA A 228 -0.25 13.32 23.81
CA ALA A 228 0.70 14.16 23.08
C ALA A 228 1.02 13.60 21.68
N TYR A 229 0.85 12.29 21.50
CA TYR A 229 1.06 11.60 20.24
C TYR A 229 0.17 10.36 20.15
N LEU A 230 -0.09 9.89 18.94
CA LEU A 230 -0.89 8.72 18.63
C LEU A 230 -0.02 7.69 17.88
N PRO A 231 0.36 6.57 18.52
CA PRO A 231 1.13 5.53 17.87
C PRO A 231 0.21 4.58 17.09
N VAL A 232 0.55 4.32 15.83
CA VAL A 232 -0.23 3.54 14.86
C VAL A 232 0.67 2.48 14.23
N VAL A 233 0.15 1.27 14.03
CA VAL A 233 0.79 0.22 13.24
C VAL A 233 0.19 0.27 11.84
N ALA A 234 1.03 0.45 10.83
CA ALA A 234 0.66 0.42 9.42
C ALA A 234 1.23 -0.86 8.78
N GLU A 235 0.34 -1.70 8.27
CA GLU A 235 0.69 -2.95 7.61
C GLU A 235 0.35 -2.84 6.11
N PHE A 236 1.35 -3.06 5.26
CA PHE A 236 1.23 -2.92 3.81
C PHE A 236 1.03 -4.29 3.16
N PHE A 237 0.06 -4.38 2.27
CA PHE A 237 -0.22 -5.58 1.49
C PHE A 237 -0.36 -5.21 0.01
N PRO A 238 -0.07 -6.13 -0.92
CA PRO A 238 -0.37 -5.93 -2.32
C PRO A 238 -1.88 -5.85 -2.52
N HIS A 239 -2.32 -5.06 -3.50
CA HIS A 239 -3.73 -4.99 -3.88
C HIS A 239 -4.01 -5.90 -5.07
N ASP A 240 -4.91 -6.86 -4.89
CA ASP A 240 -5.35 -7.85 -5.88
C ASP A 240 -6.75 -7.54 -6.44
N TYR A 241 -7.31 -6.37 -6.13
CA TYR A 241 -8.65 -5.91 -6.58
C TYR A 241 -9.82 -6.81 -6.17
N VAL A 242 -9.62 -7.72 -5.21
CA VAL A 242 -10.72 -8.48 -4.61
C VAL A 242 -11.56 -7.57 -3.71
N ASP A 243 -12.81 -7.99 -3.49
CA ASP A 243 -13.72 -7.27 -2.61
C ASP A 243 -13.18 -7.14 -1.18
N SER A 244 -13.51 -6.03 -0.52
CA SER A 244 -13.05 -5.69 0.82
C SER A 244 -13.51 -6.67 1.88
N ALA A 245 -14.68 -7.28 1.73
CA ALA A 245 -15.12 -8.35 2.61
C ALA A 245 -14.18 -9.56 2.55
N ILE A 246 -13.60 -9.84 1.38
CA ILE A 246 -12.71 -10.98 1.17
C ILE A 246 -11.33 -10.67 1.76
N PHE A 247 -10.69 -9.56 1.38
CA PHE A 247 -9.32 -9.31 1.85
C PHE A 247 -9.26 -8.96 3.33
N LYS A 248 -10.31 -8.39 3.93
CA LYS A 248 -10.34 -8.10 5.38
C LYS A 248 -10.45 -9.37 6.23
N ALA A 249 -11.06 -10.42 5.68
CA ALA A 249 -11.20 -11.71 6.35
C ALA A 249 -10.00 -12.65 6.13
N ARG A 250 -9.17 -12.36 5.12
CA ARG A 250 -8.04 -13.21 4.74
C ARG A 250 -6.88 -13.02 5.73
N GLU A 251 -6.31 -14.13 6.17
CA GLU A 251 -5.03 -14.11 6.86
C GLU A 251 -3.90 -14.02 5.84
N GLU A 252 -3.26 -12.85 5.78
CA GLU A 252 -2.09 -12.63 4.94
C GLU A 252 -0.95 -12.04 5.76
N THR A 253 0.28 -12.35 5.35
CA THR A 253 1.49 -11.71 5.86
C THR A 253 1.71 -10.37 5.16
N PRO A 254 1.84 -9.26 5.89
CA PRO A 254 2.17 -7.97 5.27
C PRO A 254 3.57 -7.98 4.68
N LEU A 255 3.75 -7.25 3.59
CA LEU A 255 5.05 -7.01 2.96
C LEU A 255 5.95 -6.14 3.84
N LEU A 256 5.33 -5.20 4.57
CA LEU A 256 6.00 -4.25 5.43
C LEU A 256 5.10 -3.87 6.60
N VAL A 257 5.67 -3.83 7.80
CA VAL A 257 5.02 -3.31 9.00
C VAL A 257 5.81 -2.12 9.49
N GLN A 258 5.13 -0.97 9.62
CA GLN A 258 5.73 0.26 10.09
C GLN A 258 4.97 0.79 11.31
N ASN A 259 5.71 1.17 12.34
CA ASN A 259 5.15 1.96 13.45
C ASN A 259 5.26 3.45 13.08
N ILE A 260 4.13 4.15 13.14
CA ILE A 260 3.98 5.58 12.85
C ILE A 260 3.57 6.29 14.13
N ILE A 261 4.14 7.46 14.39
CA ILE A 261 3.78 8.31 15.52
C ILE A 261 3.23 9.62 14.96
N ILE A 262 1.96 9.89 15.23
CA ILE A 262 1.30 11.13 14.82
C ILE A 262 1.34 12.08 16.02
N SER A 263 1.85 13.29 15.85
CA SER A 263 1.98 14.26 16.95
C SER A 263 0.76 15.17 17.03
N ARG A 264 0.39 15.59 18.25
CA ARG A 264 -0.71 16.53 18.49
C ARG A 264 -0.35 17.96 18.16
#